data_AF-A0A6N6TEZ0-F1
#
_entry.id   AF-A0A6N6TEZ0-F1
#
_cell.length_a   1.000
_cell.length_b   1.000
_cell.length_c   1.000
_cell.angle_alpha   90.00
_cell.angle_beta   90.00
_cell.angle_gamma   90.00
#
_symmetry.space_group_name_H-M   'P 1'
#
loop_
_entity.id
_entity.type
_entity.pdbx_description
1 polymer ?
#
loop_
_entity_poly.entity_id
_entity_poly.type
_entity_poly.pdbx_seq_one_letter_code
_entity_poly.pdbx_strand_id
1 'polypeptide(L)'
;MNSLPATPSLLAVARRVVWFKQPEETLADPVHFLAHVMTYGTAEDLQALNDSVGADALREVLRHPPPGVFDGRSWAYWHYRLGLTPPGQPVPPLPQRRFD
;
A
#
# COMPACT_ATOMS: atom_id res chain seq x y z
N MET A 1 -2.68 -2.10 12.12
CA MET A 1 -2.40 -3.43 11.56
C MET A 1 -1.23 -4.04 12.30
N ASN A 2 -1.22 -5.36 12.49
CA ASN A 2 -0.07 -6.06 13.08
C ASN A 2 1.04 -6.23 12.02
N SER A 3 2.29 -6.37 12.46
CA SER A 3 3.43 -6.65 11.59
C SER A 3 3.18 -7.86 10.69
N LEU A 4 3.65 -7.80 9.44
CA LEU A 4 3.56 -8.92 8.51
C LEU A 4 4.68 -9.94 8.76
N PRO A 5 4.44 -11.24 8.47
CA PRO A 5 5.47 -12.26 8.63
C PRO A 5 6.62 -12.02 7.65
N ALA A 6 7.86 -12.21 8.11
CA ALA A 6 9.07 -12.06 7.30
C ALA A 6 9.32 -13.30 6.42
N THR A 7 8.36 -13.66 5.57
CA THR A 7 8.53 -14.76 4.60
C THR A 7 9.49 -14.35 3.48
N PRO A 8 10.21 -15.30 2.84
CA PRO A 8 11.11 -14.96 1.74
C PRO A 8 10.45 -14.19 0.60
N SER A 9 9.18 -14.50 0.28
CA SER A 9 8.42 -13.77 -0.74
C SER A 9 8.16 -12.32 -0.33
N LEU A 10 7.65 -12.09 0.89
CA LEU A 10 7.36 -10.74 1.36
C LEU A 10 8.63 -9.89 1.54
N LEU A 11 9.73 -10.49 1.98
CA LEU A 11 11.03 -9.82 2.07
C LEU A 11 11.55 -9.41 0.69
N ALA A 12 11.36 -10.25 -0.34
CA ALA A 12 11.73 -9.91 -1.71
C ALA A 12 10.89 -8.75 -2.26
N VAL A 13 9.58 -8.76 -2.02
CA VAL A 13 8.67 -7.65 -2.39
C VAL A 13 9.10 -6.37 -1.68
N ALA A 14 9.28 -6.41 -0.35
CA ALA A 14 9.66 -5.25 0.45
C ALA A 14 10.97 -4.62 -0.01
N ARG A 15 11.99 -5.43 -0.33
CA ARG A 15 13.27 -4.95 -0.87
C ARG A 15 13.11 -4.22 -2.19
N ARG A 16 12.16 -4.64 -3.04
CA ARG A 16 11.94 -4.06 -4.37
C ARG A 16 11.12 -2.77 -4.29
N VAL A 17 10.03 -2.75 -3.51
CA VAL A 17 9.13 -1.58 -3.45
C VAL A 17 9.60 -0.50 -2.47
N VAL A 18 10.36 -0.87 -1.44
CA VAL A 18 10.97 0.05 -0.45
C VAL A 18 12.48 -0.16 -0.44
N TRP A 19 13.16 0.28 -1.49
CA TRP A 19 14.59 0.04 -1.70
C TRP A 19 15.51 0.75 -0.69
N PHE A 20 14.99 1.74 0.05
CA PHE A 20 15.76 2.60 0.96
C PHE A 20 15.65 2.20 2.45
N LYS A 21 14.90 1.14 2.79
CA LYS A 21 14.69 0.66 4.17
C LYS A 21 15.00 -0.84 4.24
N GLN A 22 15.36 -1.36 5.42
CA GLN A 22 15.51 -2.82 5.55
C GLN A 22 14.15 -3.50 5.35
N PRO A 23 14.09 -4.64 4.63
CA PRO A 23 12.84 -5.35 4.39
C PRO A 23 12.09 -5.74 5.66
N GLU A 24 12.79 -6.18 6.70
CA GLU A 24 12.21 -6.58 7.98
C GLU A 24 11.56 -5.39 8.69
N GLU A 25 12.23 -4.24 8.71
CA GLU A 25 11.69 -2.99 9.25
C GLU A 25 10.53 -2.45 8.41
N THR A 26 10.51 -2.78 7.12
CA THR A 26 9.42 -2.43 6.21
C THR A 26 8.19 -3.28 6.51
N LEU A 27 8.35 -4.60 6.69
CA LEU A 27 7.25 -5.51 7.06
C LEU A 27 6.72 -5.28 8.48
N ALA A 28 7.55 -4.71 9.37
CA ALA A 28 7.13 -4.22 10.68
C ALA A 28 6.24 -2.97 10.62
N ASP A 29 6.21 -2.26 9.49
CA ASP A 29 5.28 -1.15 9.20
C ASP A 29 4.37 -1.50 8.00
N PRO A 30 3.31 -2.30 8.23
CA PRO A 30 2.45 -2.79 7.16
C PRO A 30 1.76 -1.68 6.37
N VAL A 31 1.42 -0.54 6.99
CA VAL A 31 0.76 0.56 6.28
C VAL A 31 1.70 1.12 5.23
N HIS A 32 2.94 1.42 5.63
CA HIS A 32 3.94 1.97 4.73
C HIS A 32 4.33 0.99 3.62
N PHE A 33 4.53 -0.28 3.98
CA PHE A 33 4.81 -1.34 3.03
C PHE A 33 3.70 -1.50 1.99
N LEU A 34 2.44 -1.64 2.44
CA LEU A 34 1.31 -1.84 1.54
C LEU A 34 1.06 -0.61 0.66
N ALA A 35 1.25 0.61 1.17
CA ALA A 35 1.18 1.81 0.34
C ALA A 35 2.20 1.78 -0.82
N HIS A 36 3.42 1.30 -0.55
CA HIS A 36 4.44 1.12 -1.58
C HIS A 36 4.10 -0.02 -2.54
N VAL A 37 3.56 -1.15 -2.07
CA VAL A 37 3.09 -2.21 -2.98
C VAL A 37 1.93 -1.73 -3.84
N MET A 38 1.00 -0.98 -3.28
CA MET A 38 -0.13 -0.41 -4.02
C MET A 38 0.32 0.61 -5.09
N THR A 39 1.49 1.24 -4.92
CA THR A 39 2.00 2.25 -5.85
C THR A 39 3.01 1.68 -6.86
N TYR A 40 3.93 0.83 -6.39
CA TYR A 40 5.08 0.34 -7.16
C TYR A 40 5.09 -1.19 -7.36
N GLY A 41 4.10 -1.89 -6.82
CA GLY A 41 3.95 -3.34 -6.98
C GLY A 41 3.46 -3.74 -8.36
N THR A 42 3.83 -4.95 -8.75
CA THR A 42 3.35 -5.70 -9.90
C THR A 42 2.21 -6.63 -9.49
N ALA A 43 1.61 -7.32 -10.47
CA ALA A 43 0.56 -8.30 -10.20
C ALA A 43 1.09 -9.48 -9.36
N GLU A 44 2.34 -9.89 -9.58
CA GLU A 44 3.01 -10.97 -8.86
C GLU A 44 3.22 -10.62 -7.38
N ASP A 45 3.55 -9.36 -7.07
CA ASP A 45 3.66 -8.93 -5.67
C ASP A 45 2.32 -8.95 -4.95
N LEU A 46 1.25 -8.54 -5.65
CA LEU A 46 -0.10 -8.61 -5.10
C LEU A 46 -0.53 -10.06 -4.86
N GLN A 47 -0.11 -11.00 -5.71
CA GLN A 47 -0.32 -12.43 -5.46
C GLN A 47 0.45 -12.92 -4.22
N ALA A 48 1.69 -12.47 -4.03
CA ALA A 48 2.47 -12.81 -2.83
C ALA A 48 1.83 -12.29 -1.53
N LEU A 49 0.96 -11.29 -1.61
CA LEU A 49 0.22 -10.74 -0.47
C LEU A 49 -1.09 -11.49 -0.16
N ASN A 50 -1.67 -12.24 -1.11
CA ASN A 50 -3.03 -12.78 -0.97
C ASN A 50 -3.23 -13.68 0.26
N ASP A 51 -2.20 -14.38 0.71
CA ASP A 51 -2.28 -15.27 1.88
C ASP A 51 -2.26 -14.50 3.22
N SER A 52 -1.80 -13.25 3.22
CA SER A 52 -1.57 -12.45 4.44
C SER A 52 -2.39 -11.16 4.50
N VAL A 53 -2.90 -10.66 3.37
CA VAL A 53 -3.47 -9.31 3.25
C VAL A 53 -4.76 -9.34 2.47
N GLY A 54 -5.87 -9.12 3.18
CA GLY A 54 -7.19 -8.99 2.58
C GLY A 54 -7.49 -7.57 2.08
N ALA A 55 -8.61 -7.42 1.36
CA ALA A 55 -9.06 -6.13 0.84
C ALA A 55 -9.26 -5.06 1.93
N ASP A 56 -9.63 -5.45 3.15
CA ASP A 56 -9.83 -4.51 4.26
C ASP A 56 -8.53 -3.89 4.75
N ALA A 57 -7.40 -4.62 4.70
CA ALA A 57 -6.10 -4.05 5.00
C ALA A 57 -5.71 -2.98 3.96
N LEU A 58 -6.00 -3.23 2.68
CA LEU A 58 -5.76 -2.24 1.62
C LEU A 58 -6.67 -1.01 1.77
N ARG A 59 -7.92 -1.19 2.20
CA ARG A 59 -8.82 -0.06 2.52
C ARG A 59 -8.28 0.77 3.69
N GLU A 60 -7.72 0.11 4.70
CA GLU A 60 -7.13 0.80 5.85
C GLU A 60 -5.95 1.68 5.46
N VAL A 61 -5.10 1.21 4.56
CA VAL A 61 -4.00 2.02 3.98
C VAL A 61 -4.53 3.28 3.33
N LEU A 62 -5.65 3.21 2.60
CA LEU A 62 -6.24 4.38 1.93
C LEU A 62 -7.00 5.32 2.90
N ARG A 63 -7.38 4.85 4.09
CA ARG A 63 -7.94 5.71 5.15
C ARG A 63 -6.86 6.47 5.91
N HIS A 64 -5.69 5.87 6.08
CA HIS A 64 -4.53 6.45 6.76
C HIS A 64 -3.28 6.44 5.86
N PRO A 65 -3.34 7.07 4.67
CA PRO A 65 -2.28 6.92 3.68
C PRO A 65 -1.04 7.74 4.08
N PRO A 66 0.17 7.18 3.94
CA PRO A 66 1.40 7.94 4.16
C PRO A 66 1.53 9.05 3.11
N PRO A 67 1.84 10.30 3.51
CA PRO A 67 2.01 11.39 2.55
C PRO A 67 3.22 11.14 1.66
N GLY A 68 3.07 11.42 0.36
CA GLY A 68 4.16 11.34 -0.63
C GLY A 68 4.47 9.96 -1.19
N VAL A 69 3.71 8.92 -0.83
CA VAL A 69 3.90 7.57 -1.42
C VAL A 69 3.06 7.38 -2.69
N PHE A 70 1.76 7.64 -2.62
CA PHE A 70 0.86 7.41 -3.76
C PHE A 70 1.04 8.43 -4.88
N ASP A 71 1.13 7.93 -6.12
CA ASP A 71 0.89 8.72 -7.32
C ASP A 71 -0.62 8.82 -7.65
N GLY A 72 -1.00 9.78 -8.50
CA GLY A 72 -2.42 10.02 -8.84
C GLY A 72 -3.11 8.85 -9.57
N ARG A 73 -2.37 8.07 -10.36
CA ARG A 73 -2.92 6.91 -11.09
C ARG A 73 -3.24 5.78 -10.12
N SER A 74 -2.27 5.42 -9.28
CA SER A 74 -2.38 4.35 -8.29
C SER A 74 -3.45 4.70 -7.25
N TRP A 75 -3.48 5.95 -6.78
CA TRP A 75 -4.51 6.46 -5.89
C TRP A 75 -5.92 6.29 -6.46
N ALA A 76 -6.13 6.74 -7.71
CA ALA A 76 -7.43 6.62 -8.35
C ALA A 76 -7.84 5.15 -8.54
N TYR A 77 -6.92 4.32 -9.05
CA TYR A 77 -7.16 2.90 -9.29
C TYR A 77 -7.65 2.18 -8.04
N TRP A 78 -6.96 2.33 -6.92
CA TRP A 78 -7.30 1.61 -5.69
C TRP A 78 -8.59 2.09 -5.04
N HIS A 79 -8.89 3.39 -5.11
CA HIS A 79 -10.16 3.90 -4.63
C HIS A 79 -11.36 3.32 -5.38
N TYR A 80 -11.28 3.23 -6.71
CA TYR A 80 -12.33 2.58 -7.49
C TYR A 80 -12.36 1.07 -7.29
N ARG A 81 -11.19 0.40 -7.36
CA ARG A 81 -11.10 -1.07 -7.22
C ARG A 81 -11.68 -1.57 -5.91
N LEU A 82 -11.48 -0.83 -4.82
CA LEU A 82 -11.94 -1.23 -3.48
C LEU A 82 -13.34 -0.69 -3.13
N GLY A 83 -13.98 0.03 -4.05
CA GLY A 83 -15.33 0.59 -3.87
C GLY A 83 -15.37 1.76 -2.89
N LEU A 84 -14.27 2.48 -2.69
CA LEU A 84 -14.19 3.63 -1.80
C LEU A 84 -14.68 4.93 -2.44
N THR A 85 -14.79 4.95 -3.76
CA THR A 85 -15.37 6.06 -4.53
C THR A 85 -16.45 5.52 -5.47
N PRO A 86 -17.67 6.08 -5.44
CA PRO A 86 -18.74 5.68 -6.37
C PRO A 86 -18.36 5.93 -7.84
N PRO A 87 -18.85 5.12 -8.80
CA PRO A 87 -18.66 5.38 -10.21
C PRO A 87 -19.10 6.80 -10.61
N GLY A 88 -18.23 7.51 -11.34
CA GLY A 88 -18.51 8.87 -11.82
C GLY A 88 -18.25 9.99 -10.80
N GLN A 89 -17.84 9.67 -9.57
CA GLN A 89 -17.37 10.68 -8.61
C GLN A 89 -15.85 10.83 -8.64
N PRO A 90 -15.31 12.04 -8.42
CA PRO A 90 -13.87 12.23 -8.32
C PRO A 90 -13.33 11.53 -7.06
N VAL A 91 -12.12 10.96 -7.17
CA VAL A 91 -11.40 10.46 -6.01
C VAL A 91 -10.93 11.62 -5.13
N PRO A 92 -10.81 11.44 -3.79
CA PRO A 92 -10.31 12.48 -2.89
C PRO A 92 -8.89 12.95 -3.29
N PRO A 93 -8.46 14.14 -2.85
CA PRO A 93 -7.10 14.60 -3.10
C PRO A 93 -6.07 13.68 -2.45
N LEU A 94 -4.86 13.63 -3.03
CA LEU A 94 -3.72 12.91 -2.46
C LEU A 94 -3.38 13.41 -1.04
N PRO A 95 -2.87 12.54 -0.15
CA PRO A 95 -2.41 12.95 1.16
C PRO A 95 -1.23 13.90 1.07
N GLN A 96 -1.29 14.98 1.84
CA GLN A 96 -0.24 15.98 1.94
C GLN A 96 0.45 15.90 3.30
N ARG A 97 1.76 16.13 3.31
CA ARG A 97 2.53 16.24 4.55
C ARG A 97 2.06 17.47 5.33
N ARG A 98 1.77 17.29 6.61
CA ARG A 98 1.46 18.38 7.55
C ARG A 98 2.72 18.75 8.35
N PHE A 99 2.86 20.03 8.66
CA PHE A 99 3.95 20.62 9.44
C PHE A 99 3.32 21.43 10.59
N ASP A 100 2.48 20.76 11.36
CA ASP A 100 1.95 21.26 12.62
C ASP A 100 2.98 21.17 13.76
#